data_AF-A0A1I6PTW9-F1
#
_entry.id   AF-A0A1I6PTW9-F1
#
_cell.length_a   1.000
_cell.length_b   1.000
_cell.length_c   1.000
_cell.angle_alpha   90.00
_cell.angle_beta   90.00
_cell.angle_gamma   90.00
#
_symmetry.space_group_name_H-M   'P 1'
#
loop_
_entity.id
_entity.type
_entity.pdbx_description
1 polymer ?
#
loop_
_entity_poly.entity_id
_entity_poly.type
_entity_poly.pdbx_seq_one_letter_code
_entity_poly.pdbx_strand_id
1 'polypeptide(L)'
;MESVVNEDGPQQGVPEFSEVTFATLKKALRLGLSDLIFAPGFALVFGGVYVLAGFFLTWLTLATGTSYWLVLAAIGFPLFSPFAAVGFYEVSRRLERGQPLDWMQIFSVILRQSKRQLPSLCAVIVIVFLFWFFLGHMIFALFLGLSPMTNVSSSLEVFLTANGLTMLAVGTAVGAGFATLLYMITVLALPLLLDRDVDFVTAMITSFGYVQRHPVVMLSWGVFLALATFVAMLPLFLGLFVALPVLGHATWHLYDQLRVPEDG
;
A
#
# COMPACT_ATOMS: atom_id res chain seq x y z
N MET A 1 15.46 -39.47 -19.49
CA MET A 1 16.05 -38.18 -19.09
C MET A 1 14.92 -37.40 -18.47
N GLU A 2 14.68 -37.65 -17.18
CA GLU A 2 13.62 -37.00 -16.41
C GLU A 2 13.88 -35.49 -16.40
N SER A 3 12.91 -34.74 -16.90
CA SER A 3 12.86 -33.29 -16.74
C SER A 3 12.68 -33.01 -15.25
N VAL A 4 13.75 -32.57 -14.60
CA VAL A 4 13.70 -31.94 -13.29
C VAL A 4 12.81 -30.70 -13.45
N VAL A 5 11.52 -30.86 -13.12
CA VAL A 5 10.61 -29.73 -12.93
C VAL A 5 11.19 -28.97 -11.74
N ASN A 6 11.70 -27.78 -12.01
CA ASN A 6 12.22 -26.89 -11.00
C ASN A 6 11.01 -26.31 -10.24
N GLU A 7 10.55 -26.98 -9.18
CA GLU A 7 9.31 -26.67 -8.45
C GLU A 7 9.33 -25.32 -7.71
N ASP A 8 10.45 -24.60 -7.72
CA ASP A 8 10.64 -23.31 -7.02
C ASP A 8 10.61 -22.07 -7.94
N GLY A 9 10.21 -22.21 -9.21
CA GLY A 9 9.99 -21.09 -10.12
C GLY A 9 8.61 -20.43 -9.94
N PRO A 10 8.46 -19.10 -10.14
CA PRO A 10 7.13 -18.48 -10.15
C PRO A 10 6.27 -19.13 -11.24
N GLN A 11 5.05 -19.54 -10.90
CA GLN A 11 4.10 -20.09 -11.86
C GLN A 11 3.81 -19.03 -12.95
N GLN A 12 3.71 -19.46 -14.21
CA GLN A 12 3.53 -18.55 -15.34
C GLN A 12 2.06 -18.17 -15.53
N GLY A 13 1.83 -16.92 -15.96
CA GLY A 13 0.49 -16.45 -16.31
C GLY A 13 -0.36 -16.00 -15.11
N VAL A 14 -1.53 -15.44 -15.44
CA VAL A 14 -2.50 -14.94 -14.47
C VAL A 14 -3.40 -16.11 -14.04
N PRO A 15 -3.51 -16.42 -12.73
CA PRO A 15 -4.43 -17.45 -12.26
C PRO A 15 -5.88 -17.03 -12.45
N GLU A 16 -6.78 -18.01 -12.50
CA GLU A 16 -8.21 -17.73 -12.38
C GLU A 16 -8.54 -17.26 -10.97
N PHE A 17 -9.41 -16.25 -10.86
CA PHE A 17 -9.88 -15.73 -9.58
C PHE A 17 -11.35 -16.09 -9.36
N SER A 18 -11.64 -16.63 -8.18
CA SER A 18 -12.98 -16.85 -7.65
C SER A 18 -13.66 -15.54 -7.21
N GLU A 19 -14.95 -15.61 -6.90
CA GLU A 19 -15.70 -14.45 -6.40
C GLU A 19 -15.27 -14.05 -4.98
N VAL A 20 -15.05 -12.75 -4.78
CA VAL A 20 -14.76 -12.19 -3.46
C VAL A 20 -16.06 -11.96 -2.67
N THR A 21 -16.03 -12.36 -1.40
CA THR A 21 -17.12 -12.11 -0.45
C THR A 21 -16.60 -11.34 0.78
N PHE A 22 -17.50 -10.74 1.55
CA PHE A 22 -17.12 -10.15 2.85
C PHE A 22 -16.54 -11.19 3.83
N ALA A 23 -16.91 -12.47 3.69
CA ALA A 23 -16.32 -13.56 4.47
C ALA A 23 -14.85 -13.77 4.10
N THR A 24 -14.51 -13.66 2.81
CA THR A 24 -13.12 -13.68 2.31
C THR A 24 -12.29 -12.57 2.97
N LEU A 25 -12.81 -11.33 3.01
CA LEU A 25 -12.12 -10.20 3.67
C LEU A 25 -11.90 -10.44 5.17
N LYS A 26 -12.92 -10.93 5.87
CA LYS A 26 -12.82 -11.22 7.31
C LYS A 26 -11.83 -12.34 7.61
N LYS A 27 -11.82 -13.39 6.77
CA LYS A 27 -10.85 -14.49 6.89
C LYS A 27 -9.44 -14.00 6.61
N ALA A 28 -9.24 -13.17 5.58
CA ALA A 28 -7.96 -12.57 5.25
C ALA A 28 -7.40 -11.74 6.43
N LEU A 29 -8.24 -10.93 7.08
CA LEU A 29 -7.86 -10.18 8.29
C LEU A 29 -7.46 -11.08 9.45
N ARG A 30 -8.22 -12.15 9.70
CA ARG A 30 -7.93 -13.09 10.79
C ARG A 30 -6.60 -13.80 10.57
N LEU A 31 -6.32 -14.22 9.33
CA LEU A 31 -5.05 -14.83 8.96
C LEU A 31 -3.91 -13.81 9.05
N GLY A 32 -4.11 -12.58 8.57
CA GLY A 32 -3.11 -11.53 8.71
C GLY A 32 -2.76 -11.17 10.16
N LEU A 33 -3.75 -11.22 11.07
CA LEU A 33 -3.50 -11.07 12.50
C LEU A 33 -2.77 -12.27 13.09
N SER A 34 -3.12 -13.49 12.66
CA SER A 34 -2.41 -14.72 13.06
C SER A 34 -0.93 -14.62 12.68
N ASP A 35 -0.63 -14.24 11.44
CA ASP A 35 0.74 -14.10 10.94
C ASP A 35 1.55 -13.06 11.71
N LEU A 36 0.94 -11.93 12.09
CA LEU A 36 1.59 -10.94 12.95
C LEU A 36 1.97 -11.54 14.32
N ILE A 37 1.08 -12.34 14.92
CA ILE A 37 1.33 -12.98 16.22
C ILE A 37 2.44 -14.02 16.11
N PHE A 38 2.51 -14.77 15.00
CA PHE A 38 3.55 -15.77 14.75
C PHE A 38 4.91 -15.14 14.39
N ALA A 39 4.92 -14.01 13.68
CA ALA A 39 6.12 -13.38 13.13
C ALA A 39 6.28 -11.89 13.51
N PRO A 40 6.19 -11.51 14.81
CA PRO A 40 6.18 -10.10 15.23
C PRO A 40 7.50 -9.37 14.95
N GLY A 41 8.62 -10.09 14.79
CA GLY A 41 9.91 -9.50 14.47
C GLY A 41 9.89 -8.73 13.13
N PHE A 42 9.28 -9.31 12.09
CA PHE A 42 9.23 -8.68 10.77
C PHE A 42 8.34 -7.42 10.79
N ALA A 43 7.28 -7.46 11.59
CA ALA A 43 6.44 -6.30 11.85
C ALA A 43 7.21 -5.13 12.47
N LEU A 44 8.11 -5.40 13.43
CA LEU A 44 8.95 -4.37 14.03
C LEU A 44 9.93 -3.77 13.03
N VAL A 45 10.53 -4.57 12.15
CA VAL A 45 11.49 -4.08 11.15
C VAL A 45 10.79 -3.23 10.09
N PHE A 46 9.79 -3.80 9.41
CA PHE A 46 9.13 -3.10 8.32
C PHE A 46 8.26 -1.94 8.82
N GLY A 47 7.49 -2.15 9.90
CA GLY A 47 6.69 -1.09 10.53
C GLY A 47 7.56 -0.02 11.20
N GLY A 48 8.68 -0.42 11.80
CA GLY A 48 9.63 0.48 12.46
C GLY A 48 10.21 1.53 11.52
N VAL A 49 10.46 1.19 10.25
CA VAL A 49 10.91 2.18 9.26
C VAL A 49 9.90 3.33 9.12
N TYR A 50 8.60 3.04 9.07
CA TYR A 50 7.56 4.07 8.95
C TYR A 50 7.41 4.89 10.21
N VAL A 51 7.43 4.24 11.38
CA VAL A 51 7.31 4.94 12.67
C VAL A 51 8.52 5.83 12.91
N LEU A 52 9.73 5.33 12.69
CA LEU A 52 10.97 6.10 12.84
C LEU A 52 11.05 7.23 11.81
N ALA A 53 10.61 7.01 10.57
CA ALA A 53 10.52 8.08 9.58
C ALA A 53 9.53 9.17 10.03
N GLY A 54 8.35 8.78 10.53
CA GLY A 54 7.35 9.71 11.07
C GLY A 54 7.90 10.54 12.25
N PHE A 55 8.58 9.89 13.20
CA PHE A 55 9.24 10.56 14.32
C PHE A 55 10.37 11.48 13.88
N PHE A 56 11.23 11.01 12.96
CA PHE A 56 12.33 11.82 12.42
C PHE A 56 11.82 13.06 11.71
N LEU A 57 10.78 12.93 10.88
CA LEU A 57 10.17 14.06 10.17
C LEU A 57 9.48 15.01 11.14
N THR A 58 8.78 14.50 12.15
CA THR A 58 8.15 15.33 13.19
C THR A 58 9.22 16.12 13.95
N TRP A 59 10.28 15.45 14.39
CA TRP A 59 11.41 16.09 15.06
C TRP A 59 12.08 17.14 14.17
N LEU A 60 12.30 16.84 12.88
CA LEU A 60 12.91 17.76 11.93
C LEU A 60 12.03 19.01 11.70
N THR A 61 10.71 18.85 11.61
CA THR A 61 9.78 19.97 11.50
C THR A 61 9.80 20.83 12.75
N LEU A 62 9.82 20.23 13.94
CA LEU A 62 9.93 20.96 15.20
C LEU A 62 11.28 21.68 15.36
N ALA A 63 12.37 21.05 14.94
CA ALA A 63 13.72 21.59 15.04
C ALA A 63 13.99 22.73 14.04
N THR A 64 13.45 22.64 12.82
CA THR A 64 13.68 23.64 11.77
C THR A 64 12.60 24.71 11.69
N GLY A 65 11.42 24.47 12.28
CA GLY A 65 10.24 25.32 12.12
C GLY A 65 9.66 25.33 10.71
N THR A 66 10.09 24.41 9.84
CA THR A 66 9.66 24.34 8.42
C THR A 66 9.11 22.97 8.06
N SER A 67 8.19 22.94 7.11
CA SER A 67 7.52 21.71 6.64
C SER A 67 7.90 21.30 5.22
N TYR A 68 8.83 22.01 4.57
CA TYR A 68 9.21 21.74 3.17
C TYR A 68 9.75 20.32 2.95
N TRP A 69 10.43 19.76 3.96
CA TRP A 69 10.97 18.40 3.93
C TRP A 69 9.88 17.32 3.81
N LEU A 70 8.63 17.61 4.17
CA LEU A 70 7.51 16.68 4.01
C LEU A 70 7.24 16.34 2.54
N VAL A 71 7.70 17.16 1.59
CA VAL A 71 7.67 16.83 0.15
C VAL A 71 8.54 15.61 -0.16
N LEU A 72 9.72 15.51 0.45
CA LEU A 72 10.59 14.34 0.29
C LEU A 72 9.95 13.10 0.89
N ALA A 73 9.27 13.24 2.03
CA ALA A 73 8.50 12.17 2.63
C ALA A 73 7.35 11.72 1.72
N ALA A 74 6.60 12.67 1.18
CA ALA A 74 5.49 12.44 0.26
C ALA A 74 5.94 11.62 -0.96
N ILE A 75 7.10 11.94 -1.54
CA ILE A 75 7.64 11.21 -2.71
C ILE A 75 8.30 9.88 -2.30
N GLY A 76 8.97 9.84 -1.15
CA GLY A 76 9.72 8.69 -0.68
C GLY A 76 8.81 7.52 -0.28
N PHE A 77 7.72 7.78 0.44
CA PHE A 77 6.84 6.72 0.94
C PHE A 77 6.26 5.81 -0.17
N PRO A 78 5.68 6.34 -1.27
CA PRO A 78 5.19 5.52 -2.39
C PRO A 78 6.27 4.70 -3.10
N LEU A 79 7.53 5.15 -3.07
CA LEU A 79 8.63 4.44 -3.71
C LEU A 79 9.04 3.19 -2.90
N PHE A 80 9.09 3.31 -1.58
CA PHE A 80 9.52 2.22 -0.69
C PHE A 80 8.38 1.30 -0.25
N SER A 81 7.13 1.77 -0.27
CA SER A 81 6.02 1.01 0.30
C SER A 81 5.68 -0.30 -0.40
N PRO A 82 5.74 -0.43 -1.75
CA PRO A 82 5.49 -1.71 -2.41
C PRO A 82 6.54 -2.76 -2.03
N PHE A 83 7.79 -2.35 -1.78
CA PHE A 83 8.86 -3.27 -1.33
C PHE A 83 8.63 -3.74 0.11
N ALA A 84 8.18 -2.86 0.99
CA ALA A 84 7.80 -3.26 2.35
C ALA A 84 6.60 -4.23 2.33
N ALA A 85 5.60 -3.98 1.47
CA ALA A 85 4.45 -4.86 1.30
C ALA A 85 4.88 -6.26 0.84
N VAL A 86 5.79 -6.36 -0.14
CA VAL A 86 6.37 -7.62 -0.59
C VAL A 86 7.05 -8.40 0.54
N GLY A 87 7.68 -7.71 1.50
CA GLY A 87 8.24 -8.34 2.70
C GLY A 87 7.17 -9.05 3.53
N PHE A 88 6.03 -8.40 3.78
CA PHE A 88 4.91 -9.02 4.50
C PHE A 88 4.29 -10.19 3.72
N TYR A 89 4.15 -10.04 2.41
CA TYR A 89 3.60 -11.09 1.55
C TYR A 89 4.48 -12.34 1.54
N GLU A 90 5.80 -12.17 1.48
CA GLU A 90 6.74 -13.30 1.54
C GLU A 90 6.70 -14.02 2.90
N VAL A 91 6.53 -13.29 4.01
CA VAL A 91 6.35 -13.90 5.33
C VAL A 91 5.09 -14.76 5.37
N SER A 92 3.95 -14.23 4.92
CA SER A 92 2.69 -14.99 4.88
C SER A 92 2.79 -16.20 3.96
N ARG A 93 3.36 -16.04 2.76
CA ARG A 93 3.59 -17.12 1.79
C ARG A 93 4.41 -18.26 2.39
N ARG A 94 5.47 -17.94 3.15
CA ARG A 94 6.30 -18.94 3.83
C ARG A 94 5.54 -19.67 4.93
N LEU A 95 4.78 -18.92 5.73
CA LEU A 95 3.96 -19.49 6.81
C LEU A 95 2.91 -20.47 6.26
N GLU A 96 2.22 -20.12 5.17
CA GLU A 96 1.27 -21.00 4.48
C GLU A 96 1.90 -22.29 3.98
N ARG A 97 3.14 -22.21 3.46
CA ARG A 97 3.88 -23.36 2.93
C ARG A 97 4.64 -24.15 4.00
N GLY A 98 4.51 -23.79 5.29
CA GLY A 98 5.28 -24.40 6.37
C GLY A 98 6.80 -24.22 6.24
N GLN A 99 7.25 -23.21 5.49
CA GLN A 99 8.66 -22.93 5.26
C GLN A 99 9.25 -22.11 6.42
N PRO A 100 10.55 -22.29 6.75
CA PRO A 100 11.18 -21.54 7.81
C PRO A 100 11.24 -20.03 7.49
N LEU A 101 10.98 -19.21 8.51
CA LEU A 101 11.14 -17.76 8.47
C LEU A 101 12.61 -17.39 8.64
N ASP A 102 13.36 -17.49 7.54
CA ASP A 102 14.74 -17.04 7.44
C ASP A 102 14.80 -15.60 6.89
N TRP A 103 15.30 -14.69 7.72
CA TRP A 103 15.50 -13.28 7.39
C TRP A 103 16.27 -13.07 6.09
N MET A 104 17.37 -13.78 5.91
CA MET A 104 18.25 -13.63 4.76
C MET A 104 17.53 -14.06 3.48
N GLN A 105 16.72 -15.11 3.57
CA GLN A 105 15.94 -15.56 2.42
C GLN A 105 14.82 -14.58 2.08
N ILE A 106 14.13 -14.01 3.06
CA ILE A 106 13.09 -12.98 2.83
C ILE A 106 13.68 -11.73 2.17
N PHE A 107 14.78 -11.20 2.71
CA PHE A 107 15.48 -10.07 2.08
C PHE A 107 16.00 -10.40 0.69
N SER A 108 16.45 -11.64 0.46
CA SER A 108 16.89 -12.07 -0.88
C SER A 108 15.74 -12.08 -1.89
N VAL A 109 14.50 -12.38 -1.47
CA VAL A 109 13.32 -12.29 -2.34
C VAL A 109 13.03 -10.83 -2.68
N ILE A 110 13.06 -9.92 -1.71
CA ILE A 110 12.88 -8.48 -1.95
C ILE A 110 13.92 -7.97 -2.97
N LEU A 111 15.19 -8.37 -2.81
CA LEU A 111 16.27 -8.03 -3.74
C LEU A 111 16.15 -8.69 -5.12
N ARG A 112 15.52 -9.86 -5.23
CA ARG A 112 15.19 -10.45 -6.54
C ARG A 112 14.05 -9.67 -7.20
N GLN A 113 13.02 -9.29 -6.44
CA GLN A 113 11.89 -8.54 -6.98
C GLN A 113 12.29 -7.13 -7.45
N SER A 114 13.31 -6.51 -6.83
CA SER A 114 13.86 -5.24 -7.33
C SER A 114 14.52 -5.32 -8.71
N LYS A 115 14.74 -6.53 -9.24
CA LYS A 115 15.26 -6.76 -10.60
C LYS A 115 14.18 -7.24 -11.58
N ARG A 116 12.93 -7.41 -11.12
CA ARG A 116 11.80 -7.88 -11.93
C ARG A 116 10.90 -6.70 -12.32
N GLN A 117 9.60 -6.93 -12.36
CA GLN A 117 8.58 -5.97 -12.82
C GLN A 117 8.10 -5.02 -11.71
N LEU A 118 8.48 -5.28 -10.46
CA LEU A 118 8.08 -4.46 -9.30
C LEU A 118 8.57 -3.01 -9.39
N PRO A 119 9.82 -2.69 -9.78
CA PRO A 119 10.26 -1.30 -9.95
C PRO A 119 9.44 -0.53 -10.98
N SER A 120 9.04 -1.18 -12.08
CA SER A 120 8.18 -0.57 -13.10
C SER A 120 6.80 -0.22 -12.55
N LEU A 121 6.22 -1.11 -11.74
CA LEU A 121 4.98 -0.83 -11.02
C LEU A 121 5.16 0.34 -10.02
N CYS A 122 6.26 0.36 -9.27
CA CYS A 122 6.60 1.49 -8.39
C CYS A 122 6.73 2.80 -9.16
N ALA A 123 7.32 2.79 -10.36
CA ALA A 123 7.43 3.97 -11.20
C ALA A 123 6.04 4.49 -11.63
N VAL A 124 5.10 3.60 -11.98
CA VAL A 124 3.71 3.99 -12.27
C VAL A 124 3.05 4.61 -11.04
N ILE A 125 3.20 4.00 -9.85
CA ILE A 125 2.67 4.53 -8.60
C ILE A 125 3.22 5.93 -8.33
N VAL A 126 4.53 6.15 -8.50
CA VAL A 126 5.18 7.45 -8.35
C VAL A 126 4.64 8.47 -9.34
N ILE A 127 4.48 8.12 -10.62
CA ILE A 127 3.93 9.03 -11.63
C ILE A 127 2.51 9.46 -11.25
N VAL A 128 1.63 8.51 -10.92
CA VAL A 128 0.25 8.81 -10.49
C VAL A 128 0.25 9.68 -9.24
N PHE A 129 1.14 9.39 -8.29
CA PHE A 129 1.31 10.18 -7.08
C PHE A 129 1.80 11.61 -7.37
N LEU A 130 2.75 11.80 -8.29
CA LEU A 130 3.25 13.13 -8.68
C LEU A 130 2.16 13.96 -9.36
N PHE A 131 1.31 13.33 -10.19
CA PHE A 131 0.12 14.00 -10.74
C PHE A 131 -0.85 14.43 -9.64
N TRP A 132 -1.14 13.55 -8.68
CA TRP A 132 -1.97 13.89 -7.52
C TRP A 132 -1.37 15.03 -6.69
N PHE A 133 -0.06 14.97 -6.40
CA PHE A 133 0.66 15.97 -5.63
C PHE A 133 0.63 17.35 -6.31
N PHE A 134 0.87 17.37 -7.63
CA PHE A 134 0.76 18.57 -8.44
C PHE A 134 -0.66 19.13 -8.43
N LEU A 135 -1.67 18.28 -8.59
CA LEU A 135 -3.07 18.68 -8.57
C LEU A 135 -3.48 19.24 -7.20
N GLY A 136 -2.95 18.68 -6.11
CA GLY A 136 -3.13 19.22 -4.76
C GLY A 136 -2.61 20.66 -4.61
N HIS A 137 -1.43 20.95 -5.17
CA HIS A 137 -0.88 22.32 -5.20
C HIS A 137 -1.75 23.25 -6.04
N MET A 138 -2.26 22.78 -7.18
CA MET A 138 -3.15 23.56 -8.03
C MET A 138 -4.48 23.87 -7.32
N ILE A 139 -5.10 22.89 -6.66
CA ILE A 139 -6.32 23.09 -5.87
C ILE A 139 -6.06 24.10 -4.74
N PHE A 140 -4.97 23.93 -4.01
CA PHE A 140 -4.58 24.88 -2.97
C PHE A 140 -4.42 26.30 -3.54
N ALA A 141 -3.71 26.46 -4.66
CA ALA A 141 -3.50 27.76 -5.30
C ALA A 141 -4.81 28.39 -5.83
N LEU A 142 -5.72 27.58 -6.39
CA LEU A 142 -7.00 28.06 -6.92
C LEU A 142 -7.92 28.62 -5.84
N PHE A 143 -7.98 27.99 -4.67
CA PHE A 143 -8.90 28.40 -3.61
C PHE A 143 -8.27 29.33 -2.57
N LEU A 144 -7.01 29.13 -2.22
CA LEU A 144 -6.31 29.86 -1.17
C LEU A 144 -5.13 30.71 -1.67
N GLY A 145 -4.80 30.72 -2.96
CA GLY A 145 -3.65 31.45 -3.50
C GLY A 145 -3.69 32.97 -3.35
N LEU A 146 -4.90 33.55 -3.17
CA LEU A 146 -5.09 34.98 -2.88
C LEU A 146 -5.19 35.28 -1.37
N SER A 147 -5.19 34.25 -0.51
CA SER A 147 -5.22 34.45 0.94
C SER A 147 -3.87 35.00 1.41
N PRO A 148 -3.83 35.89 2.42
CA PRO A 148 -2.56 36.38 2.95
C PRO A 148 -1.71 35.18 3.39
N MET A 149 -0.56 34.96 2.76
CA MET A 149 0.35 33.83 3.04
C MET A 149 0.87 33.81 4.49
N THR A 150 0.56 34.86 5.27
CA THR A 150 0.82 34.94 6.71
C THR A 150 -0.12 34.07 7.55
N ASN A 151 -1.29 33.65 7.04
CA ASN A 151 -2.33 32.94 7.82
C ASN A 151 -2.38 31.41 7.63
N VAL A 152 -1.83 30.85 6.54
CA VAL A 152 -2.04 29.42 6.22
C VAL A 152 -1.33 28.48 7.19
N SER A 153 -0.17 28.90 7.71
CA SER A 153 0.62 28.15 8.70
C SER A 153 0.35 28.59 10.14
N SER A 154 -0.35 29.71 10.35
CA SER A 154 -0.51 30.35 11.66
C SER A 154 -1.95 30.39 12.18
N SER A 155 -2.96 30.25 11.30
CA SER A 155 -4.37 30.26 11.68
C SER A 155 -5.17 29.17 10.96
N LEU A 156 -5.76 28.27 11.74
CA LEU A 156 -6.68 27.24 11.24
C LEU A 156 -7.99 27.84 10.68
N GLU A 157 -8.28 29.11 10.96
CA GLU A 157 -9.50 29.78 10.52
C GLU A 157 -9.63 29.86 8.99
N VAL A 158 -8.50 29.91 8.27
CA VAL A 158 -8.51 29.95 6.79
C VAL A 158 -9.22 28.73 6.20
N PHE A 159 -9.10 27.56 6.84
CA PHE A 159 -9.72 26.31 6.41
C PHE A 159 -11.22 26.24 6.73
N LEU A 160 -11.70 27.07 7.67
CA LEU A 160 -13.12 27.17 8.03
C LEU A 160 -13.88 28.19 7.18
N THR A 161 -13.18 29.01 6.39
CA THR A 161 -13.82 29.89 5.41
C THR A 161 -14.53 29.11 4.32
N ALA A 162 -15.47 29.73 3.60
CA ALA A 162 -16.15 29.09 2.47
C ALA A 162 -15.15 28.57 1.40
N ASN A 163 -14.10 29.34 1.11
CA ASN A 163 -13.03 28.92 0.20
C ASN A 163 -12.23 27.75 0.76
N GLY A 164 -11.88 27.79 2.05
CA GLY A 164 -11.19 26.70 2.73
C GLY A 164 -11.98 25.39 2.74
N LEU A 165 -13.27 25.45 3.09
CA LEU A 165 -14.16 24.29 3.08
C LEU A 165 -14.37 23.73 1.66
N THR A 166 -14.52 24.61 0.66
CA THR A 166 -14.64 24.18 -0.74
C THR A 166 -13.34 23.53 -1.23
N MET A 167 -12.18 24.10 -0.88
CA MET A 167 -10.88 23.53 -1.18
C MET A 167 -10.74 22.14 -0.55
N LEU A 168 -11.11 21.97 0.72
CA LEU A 168 -11.06 20.69 1.41
C LEU A 168 -11.99 19.67 0.73
N ALA A 169 -13.23 20.04 0.42
CA ALA A 169 -14.17 19.15 -0.25
C ALA A 169 -13.67 18.68 -1.63
N VAL A 170 -13.19 19.62 -2.46
CA VAL A 170 -12.65 19.31 -3.80
C VAL A 170 -11.37 18.49 -3.68
N GLY A 171 -10.45 18.88 -2.79
CA GLY A 171 -9.20 18.17 -2.53
C GLY A 171 -9.43 16.74 -2.05
N THR A 172 -10.39 16.53 -1.15
CA THR A 172 -10.79 15.20 -0.68
C THR A 172 -11.40 14.37 -1.80
N ALA A 173 -12.29 14.93 -2.62
CA ALA A 173 -12.90 14.20 -3.74
C ALA A 173 -11.85 13.76 -4.78
N VAL A 174 -10.95 14.67 -5.15
CA VAL A 174 -9.84 14.38 -6.06
C VAL A 174 -8.89 13.34 -5.45
N GLY A 175 -8.50 13.51 -4.19
CA GLY A 175 -7.67 12.55 -3.47
C GLY A 175 -8.30 11.17 -3.38
N ALA A 176 -9.60 11.08 -3.11
CA ALA A 176 -10.33 9.82 -3.09
C ALA A 176 -10.33 9.14 -4.48
N GLY A 177 -10.44 9.91 -5.56
CA GLY A 177 -10.33 9.40 -6.93
C GLY A 177 -8.96 8.79 -7.21
N PHE A 178 -7.87 9.51 -6.89
CA PHE A 178 -6.50 9.01 -7.06
C PHE A 178 -6.19 7.80 -6.16
N ALA A 179 -6.63 7.84 -4.90
CA ALA A 179 -6.48 6.72 -3.97
C ALA A 179 -7.22 5.48 -4.48
N THR A 180 -8.44 5.65 -4.99
CA THR A 180 -9.22 4.57 -5.60
C THR A 180 -8.51 4.00 -6.82
N LEU A 181 -8.02 4.85 -7.73
CA LEU A 181 -7.28 4.42 -8.92
C LEU A 181 -6.03 3.62 -8.52
N LEU A 182 -5.20 4.15 -7.62
CA LEU A 182 -4.00 3.47 -7.13
C LEU A 182 -4.35 2.13 -6.47
N TYR A 183 -5.38 2.11 -5.62
CA TYR A 183 -5.85 0.89 -4.99
C TYR A 183 -6.25 -0.16 -6.04
N MET A 184 -7.07 0.22 -7.02
CA MET A 184 -7.56 -0.70 -8.05
C MET A 184 -6.43 -1.34 -8.85
N ILE A 185 -5.38 -0.58 -9.20
CA ILE A 185 -4.26 -1.11 -9.99
C ILE A 185 -3.23 -1.87 -9.15
N THR A 186 -3.22 -1.75 -7.81
CA THR A 186 -2.15 -2.33 -6.96
C THR A 186 -2.60 -3.49 -6.07
N VAL A 187 -3.87 -3.52 -5.62
CA VAL A 187 -4.33 -4.42 -4.56
C VAL A 187 -4.07 -5.90 -4.85
N LEU A 188 -4.28 -6.34 -6.09
CA LEU A 188 -3.92 -7.71 -6.52
C LEU A 188 -2.64 -7.74 -7.35
N ALA A 189 -2.22 -6.62 -7.96
CA ALA A 189 -1.04 -6.61 -8.82
C ALA A 189 0.26 -6.88 -8.03
N LEU A 190 0.39 -6.32 -6.83
CA LEU A 190 1.58 -6.53 -6.01
C LEU A 190 1.78 -7.99 -5.56
N PRO A 191 0.79 -8.66 -4.94
CA PRO A 191 0.94 -10.08 -4.60
C PRO A 191 1.04 -10.96 -5.84
N LEU A 192 0.37 -10.62 -6.95
CA LEU A 192 0.47 -11.33 -8.22
C LEU A 192 1.89 -11.28 -8.80
N LEU A 193 2.56 -10.13 -8.79
CA LEU A 193 3.95 -10.01 -9.26
C LEU A 193 4.93 -10.77 -8.37
N LEU A 194 4.63 -10.91 -7.08
CA LEU A 194 5.44 -11.70 -6.15
C LEU A 194 5.30 -13.19 -6.42
N ASP A 195 4.07 -13.65 -6.65
CA ASP A 195 3.72 -15.05 -6.80
C ASP A 195 3.98 -15.61 -8.21
N ARG A 196 3.73 -14.81 -9.25
CA ARG A 196 3.74 -15.23 -10.65
C ARG A 196 4.80 -14.51 -11.48
N ASP A 197 5.11 -15.08 -12.65
CA ASP A 197 5.90 -14.42 -13.67
C ASP A 197 4.99 -13.79 -14.72
N VAL A 198 4.56 -12.56 -14.43
CA VAL A 198 3.72 -11.73 -15.31
C VAL A 198 4.32 -10.33 -15.41
N ASP A 199 4.07 -9.62 -16.51
CA ASP A 199 4.47 -8.24 -16.64
C ASP A 199 3.60 -7.31 -15.76
N PHE A 200 4.16 -6.16 -15.37
CA PHE A 200 3.45 -5.23 -14.47
C PHE A 200 2.17 -4.64 -15.09
N VAL A 201 2.10 -4.51 -16.42
CA VAL A 201 0.90 -3.97 -17.09
C VAL A 201 -0.23 -4.98 -17.00
N THR A 202 0.02 -6.23 -17.33
CA THR A 202 -0.93 -7.34 -17.16
C THR A 202 -1.39 -7.45 -15.69
N ALA A 203 -0.47 -7.36 -14.73
CA ALA A 203 -0.82 -7.39 -13.32
C ALA A 203 -1.76 -6.25 -12.91
N MET A 204 -1.49 -5.02 -13.37
CA MET A 204 -2.36 -3.86 -13.11
C MET A 204 -3.74 -4.01 -13.76
N ILE A 205 -3.80 -4.43 -15.03
CA ILE A 205 -5.06 -4.64 -15.76
C ILE A 205 -5.90 -5.71 -15.07
N THR A 206 -5.28 -6.81 -14.64
CA THR A 206 -5.93 -7.88 -13.88
C THR A 206 -6.51 -7.37 -12.57
N SER A 207 -5.72 -6.64 -11.78
CA SER A 207 -6.16 -6.05 -10.51
C SER A 207 -7.34 -5.09 -10.72
N PHE A 208 -7.20 -4.18 -11.68
CA PHE A 208 -8.20 -3.18 -12.00
C PHE A 208 -9.51 -3.81 -12.49
N GLY A 209 -9.42 -4.80 -13.40
CA GLY A 209 -10.56 -5.54 -13.91
C GLY A 209 -11.26 -6.37 -12.83
N TYR A 210 -10.51 -6.93 -11.87
CA TYR A 210 -11.10 -7.66 -10.75
C TYR A 210 -11.89 -6.74 -9.83
N VAL A 211 -11.34 -5.58 -9.45
CA VAL A 211 -12.04 -4.60 -8.62
C VAL A 211 -13.29 -4.05 -9.32
N GLN A 212 -13.23 -3.84 -10.64
CA GLN A 212 -14.41 -3.42 -11.41
C GLN A 212 -15.53 -4.45 -11.44
N ARG A 213 -15.21 -5.75 -11.48
CA ARG A 213 -16.20 -6.83 -11.46
C ARG A 213 -16.82 -7.01 -10.08
N HIS A 214 -16.10 -6.66 -9.01
CA HIS A 214 -16.54 -6.80 -7.62
C HIS A 214 -16.45 -5.47 -6.82
N PRO A 215 -17.07 -4.38 -7.29
CA PRO A 215 -16.78 -3.03 -6.79
C PRO A 215 -17.24 -2.85 -5.35
N VAL A 216 -18.39 -3.40 -4.96
CA VAL A 216 -18.94 -3.24 -3.60
C VAL A 216 -17.99 -3.82 -2.55
N VAL A 217 -17.56 -5.06 -2.72
CA VAL A 217 -16.73 -5.76 -1.73
C VAL A 217 -15.31 -5.22 -1.75
N MET A 218 -14.71 -5.02 -2.92
CA MET A 218 -13.33 -4.55 -3.03
C MET A 218 -13.17 -3.08 -2.63
N LEU A 219 -14.07 -2.18 -3.03
CA LEU A 219 -13.97 -0.78 -2.57
C LEU A 219 -14.24 -0.65 -1.07
N SER A 220 -15.11 -1.50 -0.49
CA SER A 220 -15.26 -1.58 0.98
C SER A 220 -13.96 -2.00 1.66
N TRP A 221 -13.21 -2.95 1.06
CA TRP A 221 -11.87 -3.30 1.53
C TRP A 221 -10.91 -2.10 1.44
N GLY A 222 -10.87 -1.40 0.32
CA GLY A 222 -10.05 -0.19 0.15
C GLY A 222 -10.36 0.91 1.17
N VAL A 223 -11.64 1.20 1.41
CA VAL A 223 -12.08 2.15 2.45
C VAL A 223 -11.66 1.69 3.84
N PHE A 224 -11.81 0.40 4.15
CA PHE A 224 -11.34 -0.17 5.40
C PHE A 224 -9.82 0.00 5.58
N LEU A 225 -9.01 -0.28 4.55
CA LEU A 225 -7.56 -0.08 4.59
C LEU A 225 -7.19 1.38 4.88
N ALA A 226 -7.86 2.32 4.22
CA ALA A 226 -7.64 3.75 4.40
C ALA A 226 -7.98 4.20 5.82
N LEU A 227 -9.17 3.82 6.33
CA LEU A 227 -9.61 4.18 7.68
C LEU A 227 -8.76 3.52 8.76
N ALA A 228 -8.43 2.23 8.62
CA ALA A 228 -7.58 1.52 9.57
C ALA A 228 -6.19 2.16 9.66
N THR A 229 -5.60 2.51 8.51
CA THR A 229 -4.30 3.20 8.46
C THR A 229 -4.39 4.59 9.10
N PHE A 230 -5.44 5.36 8.79
CA PHE A 230 -5.65 6.69 9.36
C PHE A 230 -5.79 6.63 10.89
N VAL A 231 -6.61 5.72 11.42
CA VAL A 231 -6.78 5.52 12.87
C VAL A 231 -5.48 5.07 13.53
N ALA A 232 -4.70 4.21 12.86
CA ALA A 232 -3.41 3.74 13.36
C ALA A 232 -2.32 4.82 13.43
N MET A 233 -2.48 5.93 12.69
CA MET A 233 -1.57 7.08 12.76
C MET A 233 -1.86 7.99 13.96
N LEU A 234 -3.09 8.01 14.48
CA LEU A 234 -3.50 8.87 15.60
C LEU A 234 -2.64 8.73 16.88
N PRO A 235 -2.26 7.53 17.35
CA PRO A 235 -1.39 7.38 18.51
C PRO A 235 0.08 7.61 18.14
N LEU A 236 0.39 8.77 17.55
CA LEU A 236 1.74 9.16 17.13
C LEU A 236 2.41 8.10 16.24
N PHE A 237 1.73 7.64 15.20
CA PHE A 237 2.20 6.59 14.28
C PHE A 237 2.43 5.20 14.90
N LEU A 238 2.38 5.03 16.23
CA LEU A 238 2.68 3.76 16.90
C LEU A 238 1.69 2.64 16.50
N GLY A 239 0.46 2.98 16.13
CA GLY A 239 -0.50 2.01 15.62
C GLY A 239 -0.05 1.35 14.31
N LEU A 240 0.87 1.95 13.56
CA LEU A 240 1.42 1.38 12.33
C LEU A 240 2.23 0.10 12.57
N PHE A 241 2.76 -0.11 13.78
CA PHE A 241 3.38 -1.38 14.16
C PHE A 241 2.42 -2.56 14.11
N VAL A 242 1.11 -2.29 14.20
CA VAL A 242 0.06 -3.31 14.14
C VAL A 242 -0.65 -3.26 12.80
N ALA A 243 -1.06 -2.06 12.36
CA ALA A 243 -1.86 -1.92 11.16
C ALA A 243 -1.09 -2.32 9.89
N LEU A 244 0.13 -1.83 9.66
CA LEU A 244 0.84 -2.13 8.41
C LEU A 244 1.10 -3.63 8.22
N PRO A 245 1.60 -4.37 9.24
CA PRO A 245 1.78 -5.81 9.10
C PRO A 245 0.46 -6.55 8.90
N VAL A 246 -0.57 -6.26 9.71
CA VAL A 246 -1.87 -6.96 9.59
C VAL A 246 -2.46 -6.74 8.21
N LEU A 247 -2.44 -5.51 7.70
CA LEU A 247 -2.99 -5.17 6.39
C LEU A 247 -2.14 -5.76 5.24
N GLY A 248 -0.81 -5.79 5.39
CA GLY A 248 0.10 -6.44 4.44
C GLY A 248 -0.18 -7.94 4.35
N HIS A 249 -0.15 -8.64 5.48
CA HIS A 249 -0.45 -10.08 5.53
C HIS A 249 -1.88 -10.36 5.03
N ALA A 250 -2.87 -9.57 5.46
CA ALA A 250 -4.24 -9.74 5.00
C ALA A 250 -4.39 -9.55 3.49
N THR A 251 -3.62 -8.66 2.86
CA THR A 251 -3.66 -8.49 1.41
C THR A 251 -3.10 -9.71 0.68
N TRP A 252 -2.04 -10.33 1.20
CA TRP A 252 -1.57 -11.63 0.70
C TRP A 252 -2.64 -12.71 0.85
N HIS A 253 -3.20 -12.88 2.04
CA HIS A 253 -4.25 -13.87 2.30
C HIS A 253 -5.51 -13.63 1.47
N LEU A 254 -5.84 -12.37 1.17
CA LEU A 254 -6.93 -12.04 0.26
C LEU A 254 -6.60 -12.55 -1.14
N TYR A 255 -5.42 -12.20 -1.67
CA TYR A 255 -4.97 -12.68 -2.99
C TYR A 255 -4.97 -14.22 -3.05
N ASP A 256 -4.36 -14.89 -2.07
CA ASP A 256 -4.25 -16.34 -2.02
C ASP A 256 -5.61 -17.03 -2.07
N GLN A 257 -6.55 -16.60 -1.21
CA GLN A 257 -7.90 -17.15 -1.14
C GLN A 257 -8.72 -16.95 -2.42
N LEU A 258 -8.41 -15.92 -3.21
CA LEU A 258 -9.12 -15.66 -4.46
C LEU A 258 -8.65 -16.58 -5.58
N ARG A 259 -7.42 -17.10 -5.53
CA ARG A 259 -6.91 -18.00 -6.57
C ARG A 259 -7.69 -19.30 -6.57
N VAL A 260 -8.16 -19.72 -7.74
CA VAL A 260 -8.68 -21.08 -7.92
C VAL A 260 -7.48 -22.03 -7.96
N PRO A 261 -7.48 -23.14 -7.19
CA PRO A 261 -6.46 -24.16 -7.31
C PRO A 261 -6.41 -24.65 -8.76
N GLU A 262 -5.23 -24.59 -9.38
CA GLU A 262 -5.03 -25.20 -10.70
C GLU A 262 -5.04 -26.72 -10.49
N ASP A 263 -6.06 -27.41 -11.01
CA ASP A 263 -6.10 -28.87 -11.03
C ASP A 263 -4.87 -29.37 -11.82
N GLY A 264 -3.93 -30.00 -11.10
CA GLY A 264 -2.72 -30.62 -11.68
C GLY A 264 -2.99 -31.99 -12.27
#